data_AF-A0A3D1CQQ7-F1
#
_entry.id   AF-A0A3D1CQQ7-F1
#
_cell.length_a   1.000
_cell.length_b   1.000
_cell.length_c   1.000
_cell.angle_alpha   90.00
_cell.angle_beta   90.00
_cell.angle_gamma   90.00
#
_symmetry.space_group_name_H-M   'P 1'
#
loop_
_entity.id
_entity.type
_entity.pdbx_description
1 polymer ?
#
loop_
_entity_poly.entity_id
_entity_poly.type
_entity_poly.pdbx_seq_one_letter_code
_entity_poly.pdbx_strand_id
1 'polypeptide(L)'
;MTNYIPKTQHKRGQLFDSLFILFLVYVSLYIPLFLESDTKSADETTSAQVITWESLDVSPVEQEQWQKLGFDELAAAEIINDRFDYTIDPVMLIITALVIIGYFFFVLRVSDRQYREVIAEKFGTAGSQANNEQGDAR
;
A
#
# COMPACT_ATOMS: atom_id res chain seq x y z
N MET A 1 -32.36 19.93 -26.55
CA MET A 1 -31.65 18.97 -25.67
C MET A 1 -31.22 17.79 -26.54
N THR A 2 -29.96 17.72 -26.94
CA THR A 2 -29.42 16.57 -27.66
C THR A 2 -29.30 15.41 -26.66
N ASN A 3 -30.17 14.41 -26.81
CA ASN A 3 -30.13 13.21 -25.97
C ASN A 3 -28.80 12.48 -26.21
N TYR A 4 -28.01 12.34 -25.15
CA TYR A 4 -26.78 11.54 -25.18
C TYR A 4 -27.13 10.07 -25.43
N ILE A 5 -26.44 9.46 -26.40
CA ILE A 5 -26.52 8.03 -26.65
C ILE A 5 -25.21 7.41 -26.13
N PRO A 6 -25.25 6.61 -25.06
CA PRO A 6 -24.04 5.98 -24.53
C PRO A 6 -23.44 5.02 -25.56
N LYS A 7 -22.10 4.99 -25.64
CA LYS A 7 -21.40 4.02 -26.47
C LYS A 7 -21.66 2.61 -25.94
N THR A 8 -22.12 1.73 -26.82
CA THR A 8 -22.30 0.31 -26.52
C THR A 8 -20.94 -0.35 -26.30
N GLN A 9 -20.70 -0.83 -25.08
CA GLN A 9 -19.44 -1.45 -24.68
C GLN A 9 -19.29 -2.85 -25.29
N HIS A 10 -18.10 -3.16 -25.80
CA HIS A 10 -17.82 -4.44 -26.46
C HIS A 10 -17.64 -5.56 -25.42
N LYS A 11 -18.53 -6.56 -25.41
CA LYS A 11 -18.54 -7.68 -24.44
C LYS A 11 -17.22 -8.46 -24.35
N ARG A 12 -16.48 -8.56 -25.46
CA ARG A 12 -15.16 -9.23 -25.52
C ARG A 12 -14.09 -8.49 -24.73
N GLY A 13 -14.09 -7.15 -24.77
CA GLY A 13 -13.15 -6.33 -24.03
C GLY A 13 -13.39 -6.44 -22.53
N GLN A 14 -14.65 -6.49 -22.10
CA GLN A 14 -15.02 -6.66 -20.70
C GLN A 14 -14.58 -8.02 -20.12
N LEU A 15 -14.71 -9.11 -20.90
CA LEU A 15 -14.25 -10.43 -20.47
C LEU A 15 -12.73 -10.49 -20.28
N PHE A 16 -11.98 -9.89 -21.21
CA PHE A 16 -10.52 -9.81 -21.11
C PHE A 16 -10.08 -8.96 -19.92
N ASP A 17 -10.68 -7.79 -19.74
CA ASP A 17 -10.39 -6.88 -18.62
C ASP A 17 -10.60 -7.56 -17.26
N SER A 18 -11.73 -8.26 -17.10
CA SER A 18 -12.03 -9.00 -15.87
C SER A 18 -11.05 -10.16 -15.63
N LEU A 19 -10.69 -10.92 -16.67
CA LEU A 19 -9.69 -11.99 -16.56
C LEU A 19 -8.29 -11.45 -16.24
N PHE A 20 -7.93 -10.32 -16.82
CA PHE A 20 -6.64 -9.68 -16.61
C PHE A 20 -6.52 -9.14 -15.18
N ILE A 21 -7.55 -8.46 -14.68
CA ILE A 21 -7.60 -8.03 -13.27
C ILE A 21 -7.57 -9.24 -12.33
N LEU A 22 -8.34 -10.30 -12.62
CA LEU A 22 -8.32 -11.53 -11.82
C LEU A 22 -6.91 -12.14 -11.74
N PHE A 23 -6.20 -12.17 -12.88
CA PHE A 23 -4.82 -12.64 -12.93
C PHE A 23 -3.87 -11.73 -12.13
N LEU A 24 -3.99 -10.41 -12.27
CA LEU A 24 -3.17 -9.46 -11.50
C LEU A 24 -3.41 -9.58 -9.99
N VAL A 25 -4.65 -9.78 -9.56
CA VAL A 25 -4.99 -10.03 -8.15
C VAL A 25 -4.36 -11.35 -7.69
N TYR A 26 -4.48 -12.42 -8.46
CA TYR A 26 -3.88 -13.71 -8.13
C TYR A 26 -2.36 -13.59 -7.97
N VAL A 27 -1.69 -12.95 -8.92
CA VAL A 27 -0.24 -12.70 -8.87
C VAL A 27 0.13 -11.80 -7.68
N SER A 28 -0.62 -10.73 -7.43
CA SER A 28 -0.38 -9.83 -6.29
C SER A 28 -0.48 -10.54 -4.94
N LEU A 29 -1.35 -11.55 -4.82
CA LEU A 29 -1.45 -12.35 -3.60
C LEU A 29 -0.34 -13.40 -3.48
N TYR A 30 0.17 -13.90 -4.62
CA TYR A 30 1.17 -14.96 -4.64
C TYR A 30 2.61 -14.45 -4.54
N ILE A 31 2.90 -13.23 -5.03
CA ILE A 31 4.25 -12.63 -4.99
C ILE A 31 4.79 -12.53 -3.56
N PRO A 32 4.06 -11.99 -2.56
CA PRO A 32 4.56 -11.91 -1.18
C PRO A 32 4.92 -13.29 -0.62
N LEU A 33 4.07 -14.30 -0.86
CA LEU A 33 4.30 -15.66 -0.41
C LEU A 33 5.61 -16.27 -0.95
N PHE A 34 6.01 -15.92 -2.17
CA PHE A 34 7.25 -16.39 -2.79
C PHE A 34 8.50 -15.63 -2.31
N LEU A 35 8.33 -14.41 -1.80
CA LEU A 35 9.43 -13.56 -1.31
C LEU A 35 9.65 -13.68 0.21
N GLU A 36 8.64 -14.07 0.97
CA GLU A 36 8.67 -14.10 2.44
C GLU A 36 9.34 -15.35 3.03
N SER A 37 9.87 -16.26 2.21
CA SER A 37 10.63 -17.42 2.69
C SER A 37 11.99 -17.07 3.31
N ASP A 38 12.52 -15.87 3.06
CA ASP A 38 13.88 -15.48 3.48
C ASP A 38 13.89 -14.47 4.65
N THR A 39 12.73 -13.96 5.08
CA THR A 39 12.63 -12.94 6.16
C THR A 39 12.50 -13.50 7.57
N LYS A 40 12.64 -14.81 7.79
CA LYS A 40 13.03 -15.35 9.11
C LYS A 40 14.53 -15.15 9.34
N SER A 41 14.99 -13.91 9.23
CA SER A 41 16.32 -13.54 9.72
C SER A 41 16.14 -13.03 11.16
N ALA A 42 15.80 -13.94 12.06
CA ALA A 42 16.25 -13.78 13.43
C ALA A 42 17.77 -13.95 13.35
N ASP A 43 18.48 -12.84 13.53
CA ASP A 43 19.94 -12.81 13.54
C ASP A 43 20.47 -13.95 14.43
N GLU A 44 21.10 -14.97 13.81
CA GLU A 44 21.71 -16.12 14.49
C GLU A 44 22.93 -15.72 15.35
N THR A 45 23.15 -14.43 15.59
CA THR A 45 24.25 -13.92 16.40
C THR A 45 24.05 -14.21 17.91
N THR A 46 22.89 -14.71 18.36
CA THR A 46 22.62 -15.00 19.78
C THR A 46 22.88 -16.45 20.22
N SER A 47 23.54 -17.29 19.41
CA SER A 47 23.71 -18.72 19.75
C SER A 47 24.86 -19.03 20.74
N ALA A 48 25.55 -18.02 21.30
CA ALA A 48 26.72 -18.24 22.16
C ALA A 48 26.59 -17.75 23.61
N GLN A 49 25.46 -17.15 24.01
CA GLN A 49 25.26 -16.68 25.38
C GLN A 49 24.47 -17.70 26.19
N VAL A 50 24.87 -17.94 27.45
CA VAL A 50 24.12 -18.80 28.36
C VAL A 50 22.76 -18.14 28.59
N ILE A 51 21.69 -18.81 28.15
CA ILE A 51 20.32 -18.32 28.32
C ILE A 51 19.99 -18.32 29.81
N THR A 52 19.91 -17.12 30.38
CA THR A 52 19.45 -16.84 31.75
C THR A 52 18.47 -15.68 31.74
N TRP A 53 17.63 -15.52 32.77
CA TRP A 53 16.71 -14.38 32.88
C TRP A 53 17.42 -13.03 32.74
N GLU A 54 18.64 -12.93 33.27
CA GLU A 54 19.45 -11.70 33.19
C GLU A 54 19.95 -11.42 31.76
N SER A 55 20.26 -12.48 30.99
CA SER A 55 20.63 -12.34 29.57
C SER A 55 19.47 -11.94 28.66
N LEU A 56 18.23 -12.18 29.09
CA LEU A 56 17.01 -11.88 28.34
C LEU A 56 16.48 -10.46 28.60
N ASP A 57 17.17 -9.66 29.44
CA ASP A 57 16.75 -8.32 29.87
C ASP A 57 15.33 -8.29 30.47
N VAL A 58 14.95 -9.38 31.16
CA VAL A 58 13.64 -9.56 31.77
C VAL A 58 13.69 -9.11 33.23
N SER A 59 12.77 -8.26 33.66
CA SER A 59 12.70 -7.81 35.05
C SER A 59 12.25 -8.95 36.00
N PRO A 60 12.55 -8.88 37.31
CA PRO A 60 12.14 -9.92 38.26
C PRO A 60 10.60 -10.14 38.31
N VAL A 61 9.82 -9.09 38.07
CA VAL A 61 8.35 -9.17 38.03
C VAL A 61 7.87 -9.94 36.80
N GLU A 62 8.50 -9.72 35.64
CA GLU A 62 8.18 -10.42 34.40
C GLU A 62 8.64 -11.89 34.47
N GLN A 63 9.80 -12.17 35.08
CA GLN A 63 10.25 -13.52 35.37
C GLN A 63 9.19 -14.30 36.17
N GLU A 64 8.63 -13.72 37.23
CA GLU A 64 7.56 -14.36 38.00
C GLU A 64 6.32 -14.63 37.15
N GLN A 65 6.01 -13.76 36.17
CA GLN A 65 4.88 -13.96 35.27
C GLN A 65 5.14 -15.13 34.31
N TRP A 66 6.33 -15.21 33.72
CA TRP A 66 6.74 -16.34 32.88
C TRP A 66 6.71 -17.67 33.65
N GLN A 67 7.20 -17.68 34.88
CA GLN A 67 7.15 -18.85 35.75
C GLN A 67 5.71 -19.23 36.13
N LYS A 68 4.82 -18.26 36.39
CA LYS A 68 3.39 -18.52 36.64
C LYS A 68 2.67 -19.10 35.42
N LEU A 69 3.12 -18.76 34.21
CA LEU A 69 2.64 -19.33 32.96
C LEU A 69 3.25 -20.72 32.68
N GLY A 70 4.19 -21.19 33.49
CA GLY A 70 4.82 -22.50 33.38
C GLY A 70 6.02 -22.55 32.44
N PHE A 71 6.60 -21.40 32.08
CA PHE A 71 7.79 -21.33 31.24
C PHE A 71 9.06 -21.22 32.10
N ASP A 72 10.09 -21.98 31.72
CA ASP A 72 11.45 -21.84 32.24
C ASP A 72 12.27 -20.86 31.39
N GLU A 73 13.53 -20.62 31.78
CA GLU A 73 14.43 -19.67 31.10
C GLU A 73 14.60 -19.97 29.62
N LEU A 74 14.69 -21.26 29.27
CA LEU A 74 14.89 -21.72 27.91
C LEU A 74 13.62 -21.56 27.06
N ALA A 75 12.47 -21.97 27.58
CA ALA A 75 11.21 -21.87 26.87
C ALA A 75 10.75 -20.41 26.71
N ALA A 76 11.02 -19.56 27.70
CA ALA A 76 10.75 -18.12 27.59
C ALA A 76 11.70 -17.45 26.58
N ALA A 77 12.98 -17.86 26.53
CA ALA A 77 13.94 -17.31 25.59
C ALA A 77 13.56 -17.54 24.12
N GLU A 78 12.99 -18.71 23.79
CA GLU A 78 12.51 -18.99 22.43
C GLU A 78 11.43 -17.99 22.01
N ILE A 79 10.51 -17.66 22.92
CA ILE A 79 9.40 -16.74 22.67
C ILE A 79 9.87 -15.28 22.66
N ILE A 80 10.76 -14.90 23.57
CA ILE A 80 11.26 -13.51 23.72
C ILE A 80 12.19 -13.13 22.57
N ASN A 81 12.99 -14.08 22.09
CA ASN A 81 13.92 -13.84 20.99
C ASN A 81 13.26 -13.95 19.61
N ASP A 82 12.07 -14.57 19.49
CA ASP A 82 11.22 -14.50 18.29
C ASP A 82 10.50 -13.14 18.16
N ARG A 83 11.17 -12.06 18.59
CA ARG A 83 10.64 -10.70 18.45
C ARG A 83 10.84 -10.19 17.03
N PHE A 84 9.88 -9.38 16.58
CA PHE A 84 9.99 -8.65 15.33
C PHE A 84 11.19 -7.68 15.38
N ASP A 85 11.99 -7.67 14.32
CA ASP A 85 13.04 -6.68 14.12
C ASP A 85 12.41 -5.32 13.75
N TYR A 86 12.58 -4.32 14.61
CA TYR A 86 12.10 -2.95 14.38
C TYR A 86 13.17 -2.04 13.76
N THR A 87 14.28 -2.60 13.30
CA THR A 87 15.32 -1.85 12.60
C THR A 87 14.73 -1.25 11.33
N ILE A 88 14.70 0.08 11.29
CA ILE A 88 14.18 0.82 10.14
C ILE A 88 15.27 0.86 9.08
N ASP A 89 15.04 0.21 7.94
CA ASP A 89 15.86 0.39 6.74
C ASP A 89 15.57 1.78 6.12
N PRO A 90 16.52 2.74 6.18
CA PRO A 90 16.30 4.08 5.65
C PRO A 90 16.09 4.09 4.13
N VAL A 91 16.66 3.13 3.40
CA VAL A 91 16.53 3.04 1.94
C VAL A 91 15.09 2.67 1.57
N MET A 92 14.55 1.61 2.18
CA MET A 92 13.15 1.20 1.97
C MET A 92 12.16 2.27 2.43
N LEU A 93 12.47 2.99 3.51
CA LEU A 93 11.68 4.13 3.98
C LEU A 93 11.61 5.24 2.91
N ILE A 94 12.76 5.60 2.31
CA ILE A 94 12.83 6.61 1.24
C ILE A 94 12.08 6.15 0.00
N ILE A 95 12.25 4.89 -0.42
CA ILE A 95 11.53 4.33 -1.57
C ILE A 95 10.01 4.43 -1.34
N THR A 96 9.53 4.04 -0.15
CA THR A 96 8.11 4.13 0.20
C THR A 96 7.61 5.58 0.14
N ALA A 97 8.37 6.54 0.69
CA ALA A 97 8.02 7.95 0.60
C ALA A 97 7.94 8.45 -0.84
N LEU A 98 8.90 8.06 -1.70
CA LEU A 98 8.91 8.43 -3.12
C LEU A 98 7.71 7.86 -3.87
N VAL A 99 7.31 6.62 -3.60
CA VAL A 99 6.13 6.01 -4.22
C VAL A 99 4.87 6.79 -3.85
N ILE A 100 4.70 7.13 -2.57
CA ILE A 100 3.55 7.91 -2.10
C ILE A 100 3.53 9.29 -2.77
N ILE A 101 4.64 10.02 -2.74
CA ILE A 101 4.75 11.36 -3.36
C ILE A 101 4.49 11.27 -4.87
N GLY A 102 5.08 10.29 -5.54
CA GLY A 102 4.91 10.06 -6.98
C GLY A 102 3.45 9.78 -7.35
N TYR A 103 2.75 8.95 -6.55
CA TYR A 103 1.33 8.70 -6.73
C TYR A 103 0.50 9.99 -6.63
N PHE A 104 0.67 10.77 -5.56
CA PHE A 104 -0.07 12.03 -5.40
C PHE A 104 0.25 13.03 -6.50
N PHE A 105 1.51 13.15 -6.90
CA PHE A 105 1.91 14.00 -8.01
C PHE A 105 1.22 13.60 -9.32
N PHE A 106 1.20 12.30 -9.64
CA PHE A 106 0.52 11.78 -10.82
C PHE A 106 -0.99 12.05 -10.77
N VAL A 107 -1.64 11.77 -9.64
CA VAL A 107 -3.08 12.00 -9.46
C VAL A 107 -3.42 13.46 -9.71
N LEU A 108 -2.71 14.39 -9.06
CA LEU A 108 -2.94 15.83 -9.23
C LEU A 108 -2.76 16.26 -10.70
N ARG A 109 -1.67 15.81 -11.33
CA ARG A 109 -1.31 16.18 -12.71
C ARG A 109 -2.30 15.68 -13.76
N VAL A 110 -2.84 14.47 -13.59
CA VAL A 110 -3.81 13.85 -14.51
C VAL A 110 -5.21 14.43 -14.27
N SER A 111 -5.55 14.69 -13.01
CA SER A 111 -6.85 15.20 -12.59
C SER A 111 -7.18 16.56 -13.23
N ASP A 112 -6.21 17.47 -13.31
CA ASP A 112 -6.37 18.78 -13.98
C ASP A 112 -6.88 18.69 -15.41
N ARG A 113 -6.55 17.62 -16.12
CA ARG A 113 -6.99 17.41 -17.50
C ARG A 113 -8.45 16.99 -17.55
N GLN A 114 -8.83 16.02 -16.72
CA GLN A 114 -10.18 15.48 -16.68
C GLN A 114 -11.18 16.53 -16.17
N TYR A 115 -10.81 17.30 -15.14
CA TYR A 115 -11.67 18.38 -14.64
C TYR A 115 -11.91 19.47 -15.69
N ARG A 116 -10.89 19.85 -16.46
CA ARG A 116 -11.04 20.82 -17.55
C ARG A 116 -11.94 20.30 -18.67
N GLU A 117 -11.85 19.02 -19.01
CA GLU A 117 -12.70 18.39 -20.03
C GLU A 117 -14.17 18.39 -19.57
N VAL A 118 -14.45 18.07 -18.31
CA VAL A 118 -15.81 18.14 -17.74
C VAL A 118 -16.34 19.57 -17.67
N ILE A 119 -15.50 20.54 -17.28
CA ILE A 119 -15.90 21.96 -17.25
C ILE A 119 -16.23 22.44 -18.66
N ALA A 120 -15.41 22.10 -19.66
CA ALA A 120 -15.66 22.46 -21.05
C ALA A 120 -16.94 21.81 -21.60
N GLU A 121 -17.27 20.59 -21.17
CA GLU A 121 -18.50 19.90 -21.55
C GLU A 121 -19.74 20.54 -20.91
N LYS A 122 -19.68 20.89 -19.61
CA LYS A 122 -20.83 21.43 -18.87
C LYS A 122 -21.06 22.92 -19.08
N PHE A 123 -19.99 23.69 -19.32
CA PHE A 123 -20.05 25.15 -19.36
C PHE A 123 -19.59 25.76 -20.70
N GLY A 124 -19.13 24.94 -21.64
CA GLY A 124 -18.55 25.39 -22.91
C GLY A 124 -17.10 25.85 -22.77
N THR A 125 -16.42 26.04 -23.90
CA THR A 125 -15.10 26.69 -23.92
C THR A 125 -15.30 28.21 -23.83
N ALA A 126 -14.34 28.91 -23.21
CA ALA A 126 -14.43 30.37 -23.00
C ALA A 126 -14.74 31.18 -24.28
N GLY A 127 -14.37 30.66 -25.46
CA GLY A 127 -14.67 31.28 -26.75
C GLY A 127 -16.13 31.15 -27.23
N SER A 128 -16.91 30.21 -26.69
CA SER A 128 -18.32 30.03 -27.09
C SER A 128 -19.29 30.92 -26.31
N GLN A 129 -18.92 31.35 -25.10
CA GLN A 129 -19.72 32.28 -24.28
C GLN A 129 -19.62 33.71 -24.83
N ALA A 130 -18.42 34.14 -25.23
CA ALA A 130 -18.17 35.49 -25.78
C ALA A 130 -18.89 35.77 -27.11
N ASN A 131 -19.11 34.75 -27.95
CA ASN A 131 -19.86 34.90 -29.20
C ASN A 131 -21.38 35.00 -28.99
N ASN A 132 -21.92 34.43 -27.90
CA ASN A 132 -23.35 34.55 -27.59
C ASN A 132 -23.70 35.94 -27.04
N GLU A 133 -22.82 36.57 -26.26
CA GLU A 133 -23.02 37.93 -25.74
C GLU A 133 -22.91 39.02 -26.83
N GLN A 134 -22.15 38.79 -27.90
CA GLN A 134 -22.08 39.69 -29.06
C GLN A 134 -23.23 39.51 -30.06
N GLY A 135 -23.93 38.38 -30.03
CA GLY A 135 -25.08 38.10 -30.89
C GLY A 135 -26.36 38.81 -30.43
N ASP A 136 -26.55 38.99 -29.12
CA ASP A 136 -27.75 39.62 -28.53
C ASP A 136 -27.67 41.16 -28.48
N ALA A 137 -26.52 41.75 -28.80
CA ALA A 137 -26.31 43.21 -28.81
C ALA A 137 -26.58 43.87 -30.18
N ARG A 138 -27.29 43.20 -31.10
CA ARG A 138 -27.63 43.69 -32.44
C ARG A 138 -29.12 43.69 -32.72
#